data_AF-A0A498FRA1-F1
#
_entry.id   AF-A0A498FRA1-F1
#
_cell.length_a   1.000
_cell.length_b   1.000
_cell.length_c   1.000
_cell.angle_alpha   90.00
_cell.angle_beta   90.00
_cell.angle_gamma   90.00
#
_symmetry.space_group_name_H-M   'P 1'
#
loop_
_entity.id
_entity.type
_entity.pdbx_description
1 polymer ?
#
loop_
_entity_poly.entity_id
_entity_poly.type
_entity_poly.pdbx_seq_one_letter_code
_entity_poly.pdbx_strand_id
1 'polypeptide(L)'
;MASSYSRTMSDTLSDYTHLRTLPALLSVVFVLAGLYQFGGISEVMLTWLDYTLTSEHATFIALGAYAIAFASSETKQFESYERWEQIAIAAGPLVIIGYQYVPQIADIINTSSNLGPILAFFATVVAWGVAVR
;
A
#
# COMPACT_ATOMS: atom_id res chain seq x y z
N MET A 1 12.21 -45.19 15.64
CA MET A 1 12.34 -44.28 14.46
C MET A 1 11.10 -43.39 14.41
N ALA A 2 11.12 -42.24 15.09
CA ALA A 2 9.99 -41.32 15.13
C ALA A 2 10.52 -39.91 15.40
N SER A 3 11.06 -39.24 14.38
CA SER A 3 11.47 -37.82 14.48
C SER A 3 11.45 -37.06 13.14
N SER A 4 10.72 -37.57 12.16
CA SER A 4 10.62 -36.97 10.83
C SER A 4 9.29 -36.23 10.60
N TYR A 5 8.26 -36.49 11.41
CA TYR A 5 6.92 -35.91 11.22
C TYR A 5 6.71 -34.56 11.91
N SER A 6 7.58 -34.17 12.85
CA SER A 6 7.46 -32.91 13.60
C SER A 6 8.10 -31.71 12.91
N ARG A 7 8.96 -31.91 11.90
CA ARG A 7 9.63 -30.82 11.18
C ARG A 7 8.75 -30.20 10.09
N THR A 8 7.96 -31.00 9.39
CA THR A 8 7.12 -30.51 8.28
C THR A 8 5.93 -29.66 8.73
N MET A 9 5.32 -29.95 9.90
CA MET A 9 4.22 -29.13 10.45
C MET A 9 4.71 -27.78 10.98
N SER A 10 5.95 -27.68 11.46
CA SER A 10 6.54 -26.42 11.92
C SER A 10 6.84 -25.48 10.75
N ASP A 11 7.35 -26.00 9.63
CA ASP A 11 7.61 -25.19 8.43
C ASP A 11 6.32 -24.69 7.77
N THR A 12 5.27 -25.52 7.70
CA THR A 12 3.98 -25.07 7.15
C THR A 12 3.29 -24.04 8.04
N LEU A 13 3.30 -24.20 9.37
CA LEU A 13 2.71 -23.21 10.29
C LEU A 13 3.50 -21.89 10.32
N SER A 14 4.82 -21.95 10.15
CA SER A 14 5.69 -20.78 9.98
C SER A 14 5.39 -20.02 8.68
N ASP A 15 5.14 -20.74 7.57
CA ASP A 15 4.76 -20.13 6.29
C ASP A 15 3.43 -19.38 6.36
N TYR A 16 2.39 -19.96 6.97
CA TYR A 16 1.07 -19.32 7.07
C TYR A 16 1.06 -18.08 7.97
N THR A 17 1.88 -18.05 9.02
CA THR A 17 1.99 -16.88 9.90
C THR A 17 2.83 -15.77 9.27
N HIS A 18 3.86 -16.09 8.47
CA HIS A 18 4.63 -15.08 7.73
C HIS A 18 3.85 -14.47 6.56
N LEU A 19 3.13 -15.28 5.78
CA LEU A 19 2.41 -14.81 4.59
C LEU A 19 1.21 -13.91 4.94
N ARG A 20 0.55 -14.11 6.09
CA ARG A 20 -0.54 -13.22 6.55
C ARG A 20 -0.05 -11.98 7.30
N THR A 21 1.11 -12.01 7.93
CA THR A 21 1.63 -10.85 8.69
C THR A 21 2.27 -9.81 7.78
N LEU A 22 2.87 -10.22 6.65
CA LEU A 22 3.47 -9.29 5.70
C LEU A 22 2.47 -8.25 5.15
N PRO A 23 1.29 -8.62 4.62
CA PRO A 23 0.34 -7.63 4.13
C PRO A 23 -0.24 -6.75 5.23
N ALA A 24 -0.38 -7.28 6.45
CA ALA A 24 -0.87 -6.50 7.59
C ALA A 24 0.13 -5.39 7.99
N LEU A 25 1.42 -5.70 8.06
CA LEU A 25 2.46 -4.70 8.34
C LEU A 25 2.55 -3.67 7.21
N LEU A 26 2.50 -4.12 5.96
CA LEU A 26 2.54 -3.23 4.80
C LEU A 26 1.29 -2.35 4.71
N SER A 27 0.14 -2.77 5.24
CA SER A 27 -1.07 -1.96 5.30
C SER A 27 -0.88 -0.73 6.18
N VAL A 28 -0.21 -0.87 7.33
CA VAL A 28 0.08 0.27 8.22
C VAL A 28 1.01 1.25 7.53
N VAL A 29 2.08 0.72 6.91
CA VAL A 29 3.05 1.53 6.17
C VAL A 29 2.38 2.28 5.01
N PHE A 30 1.54 1.59 4.24
CA PHE A 30 0.82 2.15 3.11
C PHE A 30 -0.15 3.26 3.54
N VAL A 31 -0.93 3.03 4.59
CA VAL A 31 -1.88 4.01 5.12
C VAL A 31 -1.15 5.26 5.64
N LEU A 32 -0.06 5.09 6.39
CA LEU A 32 0.73 6.23 6.90
C LEU A 32 1.38 7.02 5.76
N ALA A 33 1.96 6.31 4.79
CA ALA A 33 2.54 6.94 3.61
C ALA A 33 1.49 7.70 2.79
N GLY A 34 0.31 7.11 2.58
CA GLY A 34 -0.81 7.76 1.90
C GLY A 34 -1.33 8.98 2.68
N LEU A 35 -1.50 8.88 3.99
CA LEU A 35 -1.91 10.02 4.83
C LEU A 35 -0.91 11.18 4.73
N TYR A 36 0.39 10.90 4.74
CA TYR A 36 1.39 11.95 4.58
C TYR A 36 1.39 12.50 3.14
N GLN A 37 1.30 11.64 2.13
CA GLN A 37 1.28 12.04 0.73
C GLN A 37 0.09 12.95 0.38
N PHE A 38 -1.13 12.59 0.80
CA PHE A 38 -2.34 13.36 0.52
C PHE A 38 -2.62 14.47 1.57
N GLY A 39 -1.65 14.78 2.44
CA GLY A 39 -1.74 15.91 3.37
C GLY A 39 -2.62 15.72 4.61
N GLY A 40 -2.99 14.47 4.93
CA GLY A 40 -3.62 14.13 6.22
C GLY A 40 -2.66 14.21 7.41
N ILE A 41 -1.35 14.11 7.16
CA ILE A 41 -0.26 14.38 8.11
C ILE A 41 0.64 15.45 7.50
N SER A 42 1.08 16.42 8.30
CA SER A 42 1.91 17.54 7.81
C SER A 42 3.39 17.21 7.70
N GLU A 43 3.89 16.33 8.56
CA GLU A 43 5.32 16.06 8.75
C GLU A 43 5.54 14.65 9.32
N VAL A 44 6.61 13.99 8.88
CA VAL A 44 7.12 12.76 9.50
C VAL A 44 8.62 12.93 9.75
N MET A 45 8.98 13.19 11.01
CA MET A 45 10.37 13.42 11.43
C MET A 45 10.97 12.17 12.09
N LEU A 46 12.15 11.77 11.63
CA LEU A 46 12.97 10.73 12.22
C LEU A 46 13.94 11.36 13.23
N THR A 47 13.56 11.34 14.51
CA THR A 47 14.30 12.01 15.60
C THR A 47 15.76 11.55 15.74
N TRP A 48 16.04 10.26 15.51
CA TRP A 48 17.41 9.73 15.61
C TRP A 48 18.35 10.19 14.50
N LEU A 49 17.79 10.65 13.38
CA LEU A 49 18.54 11.06 12.19
C LEU A 49 18.43 12.57 11.92
N ASP A 50 17.64 13.28 12.73
CA ASP A 50 17.27 14.69 12.49
C ASP A 50 16.82 14.94 11.04
N TYR A 51 15.99 14.03 10.53
CA TYR A 51 15.59 14.00 9.12
C TYR A 51 14.08 13.98 8.97
N THR A 52 13.55 14.91 8.17
CA THR A 52 12.13 14.94 7.83
C THR A 52 11.91 14.25 6.49
N LEU A 53 11.08 13.21 6.48
CA LEU A 53 10.67 12.54 5.25
C LEU A 53 9.90 13.53 4.36
N THR A 54 10.11 13.45 3.05
CA THR A 54 9.38 14.26 2.06
C THR A 54 8.23 13.48 1.43
N SER A 55 7.30 14.17 0.77
CA SER A 55 6.20 13.54 0.02
C SER A 55 6.67 12.55 -1.05
N GLU A 56 7.86 12.78 -1.61
CA GLU A 56 8.49 11.86 -2.56
C GLU A 56 8.84 10.52 -1.91
N HIS A 57 9.39 10.53 -0.69
CA HIS A 57 9.63 9.30 0.08
C HIS A 57 8.33 8.55 0.36
N ALA A 58 7.27 9.29 0.74
CA ALA A 58 5.95 8.72 0.98
C ALA A 58 5.41 8.02 -0.27
N THR A 59 5.57 8.64 -1.44
CA THR A 59 5.17 8.09 -2.73
C THR A 59 5.89 6.76 -3.01
N PHE A 60 7.22 6.73 -2.87
CA PHE A 60 7.98 5.50 -3.11
C PHE A 60 7.66 4.39 -2.10
N ILE A 61 7.48 4.75 -0.82
CA ILE A 61 7.08 3.79 0.21
C ILE A 61 5.69 3.22 -0.09
N ALA A 62 4.72 4.06 -0.46
CA ALA A 62 3.38 3.62 -0.81
C ALA A 62 3.39 2.68 -2.03
N LEU A 63 4.12 3.04 -3.09
CA LEU A 63 4.26 2.20 -4.28
C LEU A 63 4.98 0.88 -4.00
N GLY A 64 6.06 0.91 -3.22
CA GLY A 64 6.80 -0.27 -2.81
C GLY A 64 5.92 -1.21 -1.98
N ALA A 65 5.22 -0.67 -0.98
CA ALA A 65 4.27 -1.44 -0.19
C ALA A 65 3.18 -2.05 -1.07
N TYR A 66 2.64 -1.28 -2.02
CA TYR A 66 1.57 -1.73 -2.93
C TYR A 66 2.03 -2.87 -3.81
N ALA A 67 3.21 -2.72 -4.43
CA ALA A 67 3.78 -3.74 -5.30
C ALA A 67 4.09 -5.03 -4.54
N ILE A 68 4.69 -4.93 -3.34
CA ILE A 68 4.99 -6.10 -2.51
C ILE A 68 3.70 -6.79 -2.07
N ALA A 69 2.69 -6.02 -1.66
CA ALA A 69 1.44 -6.58 -1.19
C ALA A 69 0.66 -7.26 -2.32
N PHE A 70 0.60 -6.66 -3.52
CA PHE A 70 0.03 -7.31 -4.71
C PHE A 70 0.80 -8.57 -5.09
N ALA A 71 2.14 -8.53 -5.09
CA ALA A 71 2.98 -9.70 -5.36
C ALA A 71 2.86 -10.80 -4.29
N SER A 72 2.41 -10.45 -3.09
CA SER A 72 2.16 -11.37 -1.98
C SER A 72 0.72 -11.89 -1.92
N SER A 73 -0.20 -11.32 -2.70
CA SER A 73 -1.61 -11.74 -2.73
C SER A 73 -1.78 -13.20 -3.19
N GLU A 74 -2.89 -13.84 -2.80
CA GLU A 74 -3.20 -15.21 -3.25
C GLU A 74 -3.61 -15.21 -4.74
N THR A 75 -4.22 -14.12 -5.21
CA THR A 75 -4.65 -13.87 -6.59
C THR A 75 -3.60 -13.10 -7.41
N LYS A 76 -2.33 -13.52 -7.38
CA LYS A 76 -1.22 -12.84 -8.10
C LYS A 76 -1.46 -12.61 -9.60
N GLN A 77 -2.38 -13.37 -10.20
CA GLN A 77 -2.74 -13.23 -11.61
C GLN A 77 -3.80 -12.14 -11.75
N PHE A 78 -3.44 -11.03 -12.40
CA PHE A 78 -4.36 -9.92 -12.65
C PHE A 78 -5.67 -10.36 -13.35
N GLU A 79 -5.60 -11.42 -14.14
CA GLU A 79 -6.73 -12.01 -14.87
C GLU A 79 -7.76 -12.72 -13.98
N SER A 80 -7.41 -13.07 -12.73
CA SER A 80 -8.37 -13.69 -11.79
C SER A 80 -9.30 -12.67 -11.11
N TYR A 81 -9.00 -11.38 -11.23
CA TYR A 81 -9.83 -10.31 -10.66
C TYR A 81 -11.02 -9.96 -11.55
N GLU A 82 -12.11 -9.52 -10.93
CA GLU A 82 -13.22 -8.92 -11.66
C GLU A 82 -12.78 -7.62 -12.35
N ARG A 83 -13.48 -7.22 -13.41
CA ARG A 83 -13.06 -6.06 -14.21
C ARG A 83 -12.97 -4.76 -13.40
N TRP A 84 -13.84 -4.58 -12.39
CA TRP A 84 -13.78 -3.41 -11.52
C TRP A 84 -12.59 -3.48 -10.56
N GLU A 85 -12.22 -4.67 -10.08
CA GLU A 85 -11.06 -4.92 -9.22
C GLU A 85 -9.78 -4.62 -9.99
N GLN A 86 -9.67 -5.09 -11.24
CA GLN A 86 -8.56 -4.76 -12.14
C GLN A 86 -8.37 -3.24 -12.31
N ILE A 87 -9.48 -2.53 -12.52
CA ILE A 87 -9.46 -1.06 -12.64
C ILE A 87 -8.99 -0.44 -11.33
N ALA A 88 -9.50 -0.90 -10.18
CA ALA A 88 -9.08 -0.39 -8.87
C ALA A 88 -7.58 -0.62 -8.64
N ILE A 89 -7.08 -1.83 -8.95
CA ILE A 89 -5.69 -2.21 -8.78
C ILE A 89 -4.76 -1.32 -9.62
N ALA A 90 -5.13 -1.04 -10.87
CA ALA A 90 -4.37 -0.15 -11.73
C ALA A 90 -4.49 1.32 -11.31
N ALA A 91 -5.69 1.75 -10.88
CA ALA A 91 -5.96 3.13 -10.51
C ALA A 91 -5.17 3.57 -9.27
N GLY A 92 -4.97 2.69 -8.28
CA GLY A 92 -4.24 3.02 -7.05
C GLY A 92 -2.85 3.61 -7.32
N PRO A 93 -1.92 2.87 -7.94
CA PRO A 93 -0.59 3.36 -8.31
C PRO A 93 -0.64 4.59 -9.24
N LEU A 94 -1.60 4.65 -10.16
CA LEU A 94 -1.74 5.79 -11.06
C LEU A 94 -2.13 7.07 -10.31
N VAL A 95 -3.00 7.00 -9.32
CA VAL A 95 -3.36 8.14 -8.47
C VAL A 95 -2.17 8.55 -7.60
N ILE A 96 -1.45 7.59 -7.01
CA ILE A 96 -0.25 7.85 -6.19
C ILE A 96 0.83 8.57 -7.01
N ILE A 97 1.17 8.06 -8.20
CA ILE A 97 2.18 8.66 -9.08
C ILE A 97 1.68 9.98 -9.65
N GLY A 98 0.43 10.00 -10.12
CA GLY A 98 -0.18 11.17 -10.74
C GLY A 98 -0.22 12.36 -9.79
N TYR A 99 -0.63 12.14 -8.54
CA TYR A 99 -0.68 13.19 -7.53
C TYR A 99 0.71 13.78 -7.22
N GLN A 100 1.77 12.96 -7.20
CA GLN A 100 3.13 13.43 -6.91
C GLN A 100 3.81 14.13 -8.09
N TYR A 101 3.62 13.62 -9.31
CA TYR A 101 4.45 14.01 -10.47
C TYR A 101 3.70 14.73 -11.58
N VAL A 102 2.35 14.75 -11.55
CA VAL A 102 1.53 15.40 -12.57
C VAL A 102 0.78 16.57 -11.91
N PRO A 103 1.26 17.82 -12.10
CA PRO A 103 0.66 18.99 -11.45
C PRO A 103 -0.84 19.12 -11.71
N GLN A 104 -1.30 18.79 -12.92
CA GLN A 104 -2.71 18.84 -13.28
C GLN A 104 -3.57 17.88 -12.43
N ILE A 105 -3.04 16.71 -12.08
CA ILE A 105 -3.75 15.76 -11.22
C ILE A 105 -3.74 16.28 -9.77
N ALA A 106 -2.60 16.81 -9.31
CA ALA A 106 -2.51 17.44 -7.99
C ALA A 106 -3.50 18.61 -7.85
N ASP A 107 -3.64 19.46 -8.86
CA ASP A 107 -4.56 20.61 -8.84
C ASP A 107 -6.03 20.18 -8.82
N ILE A 108 -6.38 19.12 -9.54
CA ILE A 108 -7.74 18.55 -9.53
C ILE A 108 -8.05 17.94 -8.16
N ILE A 109 -7.08 17.26 -7.56
CA ILE A 109 -7.24 16.60 -6.26
C ILE A 109 -7.24 17.63 -5.14
N ASN A 110 -6.42 18.69 -5.20
CA ASN A 110 -6.32 19.74 -4.18
C ASN A 110 -7.45 20.76 -4.31
N THR A 111 -8.67 20.31 -3.99
CA THR A 111 -9.86 21.14 -3.94
C THR A 111 -9.85 22.11 -2.75
N SER A 112 -10.60 23.21 -2.85
CA SER A 112 -10.65 24.27 -1.82
C SER A 112 -11.10 23.76 -0.44
N SER A 113 -12.03 22.80 -0.42
CA SER A 113 -12.30 21.96 0.74
C SER A 113 -11.40 20.74 0.64
N ASN A 114 -10.68 20.33 1.68
CA ASN A 114 -9.79 19.15 1.69
C ASN A 114 -10.46 17.79 1.35
N LEU A 115 -11.68 17.79 0.84
CA LEU A 115 -12.40 16.61 0.35
C LEU A 115 -11.67 15.88 -0.77
N GLY A 116 -11.09 16.58 -1.74
CA GLY A 116 -10.41 15.94 -2.87
C GLY A 116 -9.23 15.07 -2.45
N PRO A 117 -8.29 15.55 -1.62
CA PRO A 117 -7.19 14.71 -1.13
C PRO A 117 -7.67 13.57 -0.21
N ILE A 118 -8.71 13.80 0.60
CA ILE A 118 -9.33 12.76 1.43
C ILE A 118 -9.92 11.65 0.56
N LEU A 119 -10.65 12.00 -0.49
CA LEU A 119 -11.25 11.03 -1.41
C LEU A 119 -10.16 10.28 -2.20
N ALA A 120 -9.12 10.96 -2.63
CA ALA A 120 -7.97 10.33 -3.30
C ALA A 120 -7.29 9.31 -2.37
N PHE A 121 -7.06 9.67 -1.10
CA PHE A 121 -6.54 8.76 -0.09
C PHE A 121 -7.44 7.53 0.11
N PHE A 122 -8.75 7.70 0.29
CA PHE A 122 -9.64 6.55 0.45
C PHE A 122 -9.71 5.69 -0.82
N ALA A 123 -9.63 6.28 -2.01
CA ALA A 123 -9.58 5.54 -3.27
C ALA A 123 -8.33 4.65 -3.33
N THR A 124 -7.16 5.14 -2.88
CA THR A 124 -5.94 4.32 -2.84
C THR A 124 -6.01 3.21 -1.77
N VAL A 125 -6.68 3.45 -0.64
CA VAL A 125 -6.95 2.42 0.38
C VAL A 125 -7.91 1.33 -0.13
N VAL A 126 -8.94 1.70 -0.91
CA VAL A 126 -9.82 0.71 -1.56
C VAL A 126 -9.04 -0.10 -2.59
N ALA A 127 -8.25 0.56 -3.44
CA ALA A 127 -7.38 -0.11 -4.40
C ALA A 127 -6.40 -1.08 -3.72
N TRP A 128 -5.89 -0.72 -2.53
CA TRP A 128 -5.07 -1.59 -1.70
C TRP A 128 -5.84 -2.80 -1.21
N GLY A 129 -7.02 -2.59 -0.61
CA GLY A 129 -7.84 -3.68 -0.07
C GLY A 129 -8.19 -4.74 -1.13
N VAL A 130 -8.41 -4.30 -2.36
CA VAL A 130 -8.61 -5.20 -3.51
C VAL A 130 -7.32 -5.93 -3.90
N ALA A 131 -6.18 -5.24 -3.93
CA ALA A 131 -4.89 -5.82 -4.35
C ALA A 131 -4.30 -6.84 -3.38
N VAL A 132 -4.69 -6.78 -2.10
CA VAL A 132 -4.16 -7.64 -1.03
C VAL A 132 -5.05 -8.85 -0.72
N ARG A 133 -6.24 -8.90 -1.33
CA ARG A 133 -7.16 -10.02 -1.24
C ARG A 133 -6.54 -11.30 -1.81
#